data_AF-A0A7X0R3J0-F1
#
_entry.id   AF-A0A7X0R3J0-F1
#
_cell.length_a   1.000
_cell.length_b   1.000
_cell.length_c   1.000
_cell.angle_alpha   90.00
_cell.angle_beta   90.00
_cell.angle_gamma   90.00
#
_symmetry.space_group_name_H-M   'P 1'
#
loop_
_entity.id
_entity.type
_entity.pdbx_description
1 polymer ?
#
loop_
_entity_poly.entity_id
_entity_poly.type
_entity_poly.pdbx_seq_one_letter_code
_entity_poly.pdbx_strand_id
1 'polypeptide(L)'
;MKTLKLLPVDLSLFGLLLLCTTFTPVAGVQPTVHTIRISQMQFNPATLTVHKGDTIVFVNKDIVTHDATEISGKAWKSPALASGDSWRMAATKSAAFYCSFHPVMKGKIVVK
;
A
#
# COMPACT_ATOMS: atom_id res chain seq x y z
N MET A 1 -67.11 10.80 42.00
CA MET A 1 -65.77 11.27 42.41
C MET A 1 -64.90 11.39 41.17
N LYS A 2 -64.45 12.63 40.89
CA LYS A 2 -63.33 13.05 40.02
C LYS A 2 -63.27 12.48 38.58
N THR A 3 -63.88 13.24 37.67
CA THR A 3 -63.46 13.42 36.28
C THR A 3 -62.02 13.92 36.20
N LEU A 4 -61.18 13.36 35.32
CA LEU A 4 -60.00 14.05 34.82
C LEU A 4 -59.90 13.92 33.30
N LYS A 5 -59.68 15.09 32.69
CA LYS A 5 -59.82 15.41 31.28
C LYS A 5 -58.56 15.00 30.52
N LEU A 6 -58.74 14.42 29.34
CA LEU A 6 -57.70 14.34 28.31
C LEU A 6 -57.45 15.78 27.80
N LEU A 7 -56.22 16.26 27.94
CA LEU A 7 -55.73 17.45 27.25
C LEU A 7 -54.84 17.00 26.09
N PRO A 8 -54.94 17.65 24.90
CA PRO A 8 -54.05 17.38 23.78
C PRO A 8 -52.67 17.95 24.11
N VAL A 9 -51.62 17.16 23.90
CA VAL A 9 -50.25 17.68 23.94
C VAL A 9 -49.97 18.27 22.57
N ASP A 10 -50.00 19.59 22.50
CA ASP A 10 -49.74 20.36 21.29
C ASP A 10 -48.38 20.02 20.69
N LEU A 11 -48.40 19.66 19.41
CA LEU A 11 -47.26 19.39 18.55
C LEU A 11 -46.57 20.72 18.21
N SER A 12 -45.88 21.30 19.19
CA SER A 12 -45.06 22.50 18.99
C SER A 12 -43.73 22.12 18.33
N LEU A 13 -43.64 22.58 17.08
CA LEU A 13 -42.55 22.47 16.13
C LEU A 13 -41.29 23.20 16.63
N PHE A 14 -40.48 22.57 17.48
CA PHE A 14 -39.10 23.01 17.71
C PHE A 14 -38.20 22.43 16.60
N GLY A 15 -37.99 23.24 15.57
CA GLY A 15 -37.05 22.98 14.51
C GLY A 15 -35.62 22.88 15.04
N LEU A 16 -35.20 21.66 15.35
CA LEU A 16 -33.78 21.34 15.36
C LEU A 16 -33.39 21.09 13.91
N LEU A 17 -32.93 22.15 13.24
CA LEU A 17 -32.24 22.03 11.96
C LEU A 17 -30.95 21.25 12.23
N LEU A 18 -31.04 19.92 12.25
CA LEU A 18 -29.88 19.05 12.13
C LEU A 18 -29.24 19.44 10.80
N LEU A 19 -28.18 20.26 10.84
CA LEU A 19 -27.20 20.30 9.77
C LEU A 19 -26.60 18.90 9.74
N CYS A 20 -27.23 18.02 8.95
CA CYS A 20 -26.66 16.76 8.55
C CYS A 20 -25.52 17.11 7.60
N THR A 21 -24.37 17.47 8.16
CA THR A 21 -23.13 17.60 7.42
C THR A 21 -22.82 16.21 6.87
N THR A 22 -23.17 15.99 5.62
CA THR A 22 -22.79 14.78 4.91
C THR A 22 -21.27 14.78 4.81
N PHE A 23 -20.62 14.05 5.71
CA PHE A 23 -19.18 13.80 5.63
C PHE A 23 -18.98 12.86 4.45
N THR A 24 -18.77 13.41 3.26
CA THR A 24 -18.39 12.61 2.09
C THR A 24 -16.96 12.12 2.35
N PRO A 25 -16.74 10.81 2.56
CA PRO A 25 -15.38 10.32 2.64
C PRO A 25 -14.71 10.62 1.30
N VAL A 26 -13.66 11.45 1.33
CA VAL A 26 -12.73 11.52 0.21
C VAL A 26 -12.14 10.12 0.09
N ALA A 27 -12.49 9.41 -0.98
CA ALA A 27 -11.92 8.11 -1.27
C ALA A 27 -10.41 8.30 -1.52
N GLY A 28 -9.62 8.17 -0.47
CA GLY A 28 -8.17 8.07 -0.57
C GLY A 28 -7.82 6.79 -1.34
N VAL A 29 -6.90 6.88 -2.29
CA VAL A 29 -6.36 5.69 -2.95
C VAL A 29 -5.69 4.83 -1.89
N GLN A 30 -6.26 3.65 -1.62
CA GLN A 30 -5.68 2.71 -0.68
C GLN A 30 -4.36 2.16 -1.25
N PRO A 31 -3.29 2.07 -0.45
CA PRO A 31 -2.03 1.47 -0.89
C PRO A 31 -2.25 0.07 -1.44
N THR A 32 -1.69 -0.19 -2.62
CA THR A 32 -1.75 -1.49 -3.29
C THR A 32 -0.48 -2.30 -3.03
N VAL A 33 -0.61 -3.63 -3.06
CA VAL A 33 0.53 -4.55 -2.97
C VAL A 33 0.94 -5.00 -4.38
N HIS A 34 2.20 -4.83 -4.71
CA HIS A 34 2.81 -5.26 -5.97
C HIS A 34 3.87 -6.33 -5.71
N THR A 35 4.11 -7.20 -6.69
CA THR A 35 5.12 -8.27 -6.55
C THR A 35 6.17 -8.16 -7.65
N ILE A 36 7.43 -8.26 -7.25
CA ILE A 36 8.58 -8.52 -8.12
C ILE A 36 9.02 -9.95 -7.85
N ARG A 37 8.80 -10.84 -8.82
CA ARG A 37 9.30 -12.21 -8.79
C ARG A 37 10.75 -12.22 -9.24
N ILE A 38 11.61 -12.89 -8.50
CA ILE A 38 12.98 -13.21 -8.92
C ILE A 38 12.92 -14.61 -9.52
N SER A 39 13.14 -14.73 -10.82
CA SER A 39 13.13 -16.01 -11.54
C SER A 39 13.96 -15.91 -12.81
N GLN A 40 14.60 -17.02 -13.20
CA GLN A 40 15.46 -17.09 -14.38
C GLN A 40 16.57 -16.03 -14.34
N MET A 41 17.17 -15.82 -13.15
CA MET A 41 18.21 -14.83 -12.91
C MET A 41 17.77 -13.40 -13.28
N GLN A 42 16.50 -13.07 -13.10
CA GLN A 42 15.93 -11.78 -13.47
C GLN A 42 14.88 -11.30 -12.44
N PHE A 43 14.74 -9.98 -12.32
CA PHE A 43 13.60 -9.36 -11.65
C PHE A 43 12.45 -9.23 -12.63
N ASN A 44 11.26 -9.74 -12.27
CA ASN A 44 10.06 -9.70 -13.10
C ASN A 44 8.87 -9.07 -12.32
N PRO A 45 8.36 -7.90 -12.75
CA PRO A 45 8.82 -7.13 -13.91
C PRO A 45 10.17 -6.46 -13.64
N ALA A 46 10.96 -6.24 -14.70
CA ALA A 46 12.24 -5.52 -14.60
C ALA A 46 12.03 -4.02 -14.31
N THR A 47 10.89 -3.46 -14.71
CA THR A 47 10.45 -2.12 -14.30
C THR A 47 9.06 -2.22 -13.69
N LEU A 48 8.93 -1.84 -12.43
CA LEU A 48 7.66 -1.77 -11.72
C LEU A 48 7.26 -0.30 -11.54
N THR A 49 6.03 0.05 -11.95
CA THR A 49 5.45 1.38 -11.68
C THR A 49 4.43 1.25 -10.56
N VAL A 50 4.52 2.09 -9.55
CA VAL A 50 3.68 2.07 -8.33
C VAL A 50 3.32 3.49 -7.90
N HIS A 51 2.33 3.64 -7.03
CA HIS A 51 2.07 4.90 -6.35
C HIS A 51 2.91 5.03 -5.09
N LYS A 52 3.21 6.27 -4.68
CA LYS A 52 3.85 6.51 -3.39
C LYS A 52 3.00 5.93 -2.25
N GLY A 53 3.63 5.10 -1.42
CA GLY A 53 2.99 4.42 -0.27
C GLY A 53 2.57 2.98 -0.56
N ASP A 54 2.55 2.54 -1.83
CA ASP A 54 2.32 1.14 -2.18
C ASP A 54 3.36 0.21 -1.55
N THR A 55 3.01 -1.05 -1.35
CA THR A 55 3.94 -2.08 -0.88
C THR A 55 4.49 -2.88 -2.05
N ILE A 56 5.80 -3.08 -2.08
CA ILE A 56 6.49 -3.93 -3.05
C ILE A 56 6.97 -5.18 -2.33
N VAL A 57 6.65 -6.34 -2.88
CA VAL A 57 7.07 -7.65 -2.39
C VAL A 57 8.05 -8.26 -3.38
N PHE A 58 9.29 -8.50 -2.95
CA PHE A 58 10.24 -9.31 -3.68
C PHE A 58 10.05 -10.76 -3.27
N VAL A 59 9.94 -11.68 -4.22
CA VAL A 59 9.81 -13.12 -3.95
C VAL A 59 10.84 -13.88 -4.75
N ASN A 60 11.73 -14.61 -4.07
CA ASN A 60 12.69 -15.46 -4.74
C ASN A 60 12.03 -16.78 -5.18
N LYS A 61 11.98 -17.02 -6.49
CA LYS A 61 11.50 -18.26 -7.11
C LYS A 61 12.58 -18.99 -7.89
N ASP A 62 13.83 -18.54 -7.79
CA ASP A 62 15.01 -19.26 -8.26
C ASP A 62 15.55 -20.19 -7.16
N ILE A 63 16.44 -21.09 -7.56
CA ILE A 63 17.10 -22.03 -6.63
C ILE A 63 18.31 -21.39 -5.91
N VAL A 64 18.84 -20.30 -6.45
CA VAL A 64 19.99 -19.60 -5.87
C VAL A 64 19.54 -18.41 -5.02
N THR A 65 20.39 -17.99 -4.10
CA THR A 65 20.12 -16.86 -3.21
C THR A 65 20.21 -15.54 -3.96
N HIS A 66 19.28 -14.63 -3.68
CA HIS A 66 19.26 -13.28 -4.24
C HIS A 66 19.08 -12.21 -3.17
N ASP A 67 19.23 -10.97 -3.57
CA ASP A 67 18.82 -9.79 -2.82
C ASP A 67 18.41 -8.67 -3.80
N ALA A 68 17.86 -7.59 -3.26
CA ALA A 68 17.61 -6.36 -4.00
C ALA A 68 18.33 -5.22 -3.26
N THR A 69 19.26 -4.56 -3.95
CA THR A 69 20.09 -3.48 -3.41
C THR A 69 19.95 -2.23 -4.27
N GLU A 70 19.63 -1.10 -3.65
CA GLU A 70 19.56 0.20 -4.30
C GLU A 70 20.93 0.62 -4.87
N ILE A 71 20.95 1.17 -6.09
CA ILE A 71 22.18 1.57 -6.79
C ILE A 71 22.68 2.96 -6.33
N SER A 72 21.79 3.95 -6.35
CA SER A 72 22.08 5.37 -6.16
C SER A 72 22.01 5.78 -4.69
N GLY A 73 23.12 5.58 -3.97
CA GLY A 73 23.26 6.00 -2.57
C GLY A 73 23.04 4.89 -1.56
N LYS A 74 22.69 3.67 -2.02
CA LYS A 74 22.54 2.45 -1.19
C LYS A 74 21.58 2.68 -0.03
N ALA A 75 20.51 3.43 -0.29
CA ALA A 75 19.55 3.84 0.74
C ALA A 75 18.80 2.65 1.36
N TRP A 76 18.71 1.54 0.63
CA TRP A 76 18.10 0.31 1.11
C TRP A 76 18.75 -0.92 0.46
N LYS A 77 18.65 -2.04 1.18
CA LYS A 77 19.03 -3.38 0.74
C LYS A 77 18.13 -4.39 1.44
N SER A 78 17.64 -5.38 0.72
CA SER A 78 16.96 -6.53 1.32
C SER A 78 17.95 -7.42 2.08
N PRO A 79 17.48 -8.25 3.02
CA PRO A 79 18.24 -9.43 3.43
C PRO A 79 18.56 -10.34 2.24
N ALA A 80 19.44 -11.31 2.45
CA ALA A 80 19.57 -12.44 1.53
C ALA A 80 18.24 -13.22 1.51
N LEU A 81 17.75 -13.52 0.32
CA LEU A 81 16.51 -14.25 0.07
C LEU A 81 16.88 -15.61 -0.48
N ALA A 82 16.75 -16.65 0.34
CA ALA A 82 16.87 -18.04 -0.13
C ALA A 82 15.69 -18.39 -1.05
N SER A 83 15.73 -19.58 -1.66
CA SER A 83 14.63 -20.04 -2.51
C SER A 83 13.32 -20.08 -1.74
N GLY A 84 12.28 -19.41 -2.25
CA GLY A 84 10.96 -19.31 -1.61
C GLY A 84 10.80 -18.11 -0.68
N ASP A 85 11.88 -17.45 -0.25
CA ASP A 85 11.81 -16.31 0.65
C ASP A 85 11.19 -15.08 -0.01
N SER A 86 10.70 -14.18 0.83
CA SER A 86 10.18 -12.89 0.39
C SER A 86 10.57 -11.75 1.32
N TRP A 87 10.64 -10.55 0.74
CA TRP A 87 10.89 -9.32 1.47
C TRP A 87 9.96 -8.21 0.98
N ARG A 88 9.57 -7.31 1.88
CA ARG A 88 8.61 -6.25 1.60
C ARG A 88 9.19 -4.88 1.93
N MET A 89 8.88 -3.89 1.10
CA MET A 89 9.20 -2.48 1.36
C MET A 89 8.08 -1.56 0.89
N ALA A 90 7.97 -0.39 1.52
CA ALA A 90 7.10 0.67 1.03
C ALA A 90 7.77 1.45 -0.12
N ALA A 91 7.02 1.74 -1.16
CA ALA A 91 7.44 2.57 -2.29
C ALA A 91 7.44 4.04 -1.88
N THR A 92 8.61 4.59 -1.61
CA THR A 92 8.75 5.99 -1.16
C THR A 92 9.32 6.90 -2.25
N LYS A 93 10.25 6.39 -3.05
CA LYS A 93 10.95 7.09 -4.13
C LYS A 93 11.26 6.13 -5.27
N SER A 94 11.36 6.68 -6.48
CA SER A 94 11.91 5.94 -7.62
C SER A 94 13.36 5.52 -7.34
N ALA A 95 13.72 4.32 -7.75
CA ALA A 95 15.04 3.76 -7.51
C ALA A 95 15.43 2.74 -8.59
N ALA A 96 16.70 2.75 -9.00
CA ALA A 96 17.29 1.64 -9.72
C ALA A 96 17.97 0.72 -8.70
N PHE A 97 17.88 -0.59 -8.92
CA PHE A 97 18.41 -1.58 -7.99
C PHE A 97 19.02 -2.76 -8.73
N TYR A 98 19.83 -3.54 -8.03
CA TYR A 98 20.51 -4.72 -8.57
C TYR A 98 20.58 -5.83 -7.51
N CYS A 99 20.89 -7.05 -7.94
CA CYS A 99 21.27 -8.12 -7.02
C CYS A 99 22.78 -8.04 -6.74
N SER A 100 23.19 -7.96 -5.48
CA SER A 100 24.60 -7.89 -5.10
C SER A 100 25.35 -9.21 -5.30
N PHE A 101 24.66 -10.35 -5.25
CA PHE A 101 25.21 -11.66 -5.62
C PHE A 101 25.40 -11.79 -7.15
N HIS A 102 24.59 -11.10 -7.94
CA HIS A 102 24.55 -11.22 -9.40
C HIS A 102 24.41 -9.83 -10.05
N PRO A 103 25.48 -9.05 -10.17
CA PRO A 103 25.39 -7.61 -10.50
C PRO A 103 24.82 -7.27 -11.89
N VAL A 104 24.71 -8.26 -12.78
CA VAL A 104 24.05 -8.13 -14.08
C VAL A 104 22.52 -8.06 -13.95
N MET A 105 21.95 -8.57 -12.85
CA MET A 105 20.52 -8.49 -12.58
C MET A 105 20.18 -7.07 -12.13
N LYS A 106 19.39 -6.36 -12.93
CA LYS A 106 18.98 -4.97 -12.66
C LYS A 106 17.47 -4.84 -12.74
N GLY A 107 16.93 -3.97 -11.89
CA GLY A 107 15.53 -3.59 -11.91
C GLY A 107 15.34 -2.10 -11.62
N LYS A 108 14.12 -1.62 -11.82
CA LYS A 108 13.74 -0.23 -11.58
C LYS A 108 12.35 -0.15 -10.96
N ILE A 109 12.22 0.67 -9.91
CA ILE A 109 10.95 1.10 -9.35
C ILE A 109 10.72 2.54 -9.80
N VAL A 110 9.56 2.81 -10.39
CA VAL A 110 9.10 4.15 -10.74
C VAL A 110 7.92 4.49 -9.84
N VAL A 111 8.08 5.49 -8.98
CA VAL A 111 7.01 5.99 -8.12
C VAL A 111 6.34 7.17 -8.82
N LYS A 112 5.01 7.11 -8.94
CA LYS A 112 4.14 8.18 -9.44
C LYS A 112 3.34 8.82 -8.31
#